data_AF-A0A2Z4PT14-F1
#
_entry.id   AF-A0A2Z4PT14-F1
#
_cell.length_a   1.000
_cell.length_b   1.000
_cell.length_c   1.000
_cell.angle_alpha   90.00
_cell.angle_beta   90.00
_cell.angle_gamma   90.00
#
_symmetry.space_group_name_H-M   'P 1'
#
loop_
_entity.id
_entity.type
_entity.pdbx_description
1 polymer ?
#
loop_
_entity_poly.entity_id
_entity_poly.type
_entity_poly.pdbx_seq_one_letter_code
_entity_poly.pdbx_strand_id
1 'polypeptide(L)'
;MARKANIAREEIHQACWELIEKNTFPNIPRLTEHFALKDGRRCSNTTFMNAIAGWEDAYKEHQQHQLQELSDILLPIFKRFSRDVTQNLGQLLDEKSTDLEQHQIRKQEATEGGFLSLSSALIELQETHDALTIEHKKICSHTEDIQKKLAFSDQRYQDVLSHNHVLNSQLKQEQNSNTELRINLSQKEVDLAKQDNQLTLFKQENTKLVAELKNNQIKHVKGEAEKWLEITKKLDTLTSSIETINHKDRGSKK
;
A
#
# COMPACT_ATOMS: atom_id res chain seq x y z
N MET A 1 1.36 38.41 -137.79
CA MET A 1 1.74 36.97 -137.78
C MET A 1 2.51 36.68 -136.50
N ALA A 2 1.82 36.19 -135.47
CA ALA A 2 2.44 35.83 -134.20
C ALA A 2 3.11 34.46 -134.33
N ARG A 3 4.41 34.38 -134.02
CA ARG A 3 5.14 33.11 -133.93
C ARG A 3 4.45 32.24 -132.88
N LYS A 4 4.04 31.02 -133.24
CA LYS A 4 3.62 29.97 -132.29
C LYS A 4 4.83 29.60 -131.43
N ALA A 5 5.07 30.35 -130.37
CA ALA A 5 5.94 29.91 -129.29
C ALA A 5 5.11 28.93 -128.46
N ASN A 6 5.45 27.64 -128.52
CA ASN A 6 4.78 26.63 -127.70
C ASN A 6 5.10 26.91 -126.23
N ILE A 7 4.08 26.88 -125.38
CA ILE A 7 4.26 26.97 -123.91
C ILE A 7 4.86 25.63 -123.46
N ALA A 8 5.99 25.68 -122.77
CA ALA A 8 6.66 24.48 -122.27
C ALA A 8 5.93 23.90 -121.05
N ARG A 9 6.12 22.60 -120.78
CA ARG A 9 5.46 21.91 -119.67
C ARG A 9 5.87 22.51 -118.33
N GLU A 10 7.14 22.87 -118.20
CA GLU A 10 7.76 23.48 -117.02
C GLU A 10 7.16 24.87 -116.75
N GLU A 11 6.86 25.64 -117.80
CA GLU A 11 6.17 26.92 -117.67
C GLU A 11 4.74 26.74 -117.11
N ILE A 12 4.03 25.70 -117.56
CA ILE A 12 2.69 25.36 -117.07
C ILE A 12 2.76 24.93 -115.60
N HIS A 13 3.72 24.08 -115.23
CA HIS A 13 3.92 23.66 -113.83
C HIS A 13 4.21 24.87 -112.92
N GLN A 14 5.06 25.81 -113.37
CA GLN A 14 5.35 27.04 -112.62
C GLN A 14 4.10 27.90 -112.45
N ALA A 15 3.29 28.05 -113.51
CA ALA A 15 2.01 28.75 -113.43
C ALA A 15 1.04 28.06 -112.47
N CYS A 16 1.03 26.72 -112.40
CA CYS A 16 0.22 25.99 -111.42
C CYS A 16 0.66 26.29 -109.97
N TRP A 17 1.97 26.36 -109.70
CA TRP A 17 2.48 26.77 -108.39
C TRP A 17 2.10 28.21 -108.05
N GLU A 18 2.28 29.16 -108.97
CA GLU A 18 1.88 30.56 -108.79
C GLU A 18 0.37 30.72 -108.55
N LEU A 19 -0.47 29.88 -109.16
CA LEU A 19 -1.92 29.88 -108.94
C LEU A 19 -2.27 29.35 -107.55
N ILE A 20 -1.61 28.29 -107.08
CA ILE A 20 -1.81 27.77 -105.71
C ILE A 20 -1.34 28.77 -104.65
N GLU A 21 -0.23 29.48 -104.86
CA GLU A 21 0.21 30.57 -103.96
C GLU A 21 -0.84 31.67 -103.83
N LYS A 22 -1.63 31.91 -104.90
CA LYS A 22 -2.77 32.84 -104.92
C LYS A 22 -4.09 32.23 -104.42
N ASN A 23 -4.06 31.03 -103.83
CA ASN A 23 -5.24 30.26 -103.40
C ASN A 23 -6.23 29.93 -104.53
N THR A 24 -5.73 29.80 -105.76
CA THR A 24 -6.55 29.45 -106.93
C THR A 24 -6.14 28.09 -107.49
N PHE A 25 -7.07 27.15 -107.57
CA PHE A 25 -6.80 25.83 -108.13
C PHE A 25 -6.46 25.92 -109.64
N PRO A 26 -5.36 25.34 -110.11
CA PRO A 26 -5.00 25.36 -111.51
C PRO A 26 -5.95 24.49 -112.34
N ASN A 27 -6.56 25.10 -113.36
CA ASN A 27 -7.38 24.40 -114.35
C ASN A 27 -7.15 25.02 -115.72
N ILE A 28 -7.58 24.35 -116.80
CA ILE A 28 -7.34 24.82 -118.17
C ILE A 28 -7.79 26.27 -118.38
N PRO A 29 -9.01 26.70 -117.96
CA PRO A 29 -9.43 28.09 -118.11
C PRO A 29 -8.50 29.08 -117.40
N ARG A 30 -8.11 28.81 -116.15
CA ARG A 30 -7.26 29.71 -115.35
C ARG A 30 -5.83 29.77 -115.86
N LEU A 31 -5.29 28.67 -116.36
CA LEU A 31 -3.97 28.65 -117.00
C LEU A 31 -4.01 29.37 -118.35
N THR A 32 -5.08 29.19 -119.12
CA THR A 32 -5.28 29.92 -120.38
C THR A 32 -5.34 31.41 -120.13
N GLU A 33 -6.05 31.85 -119.08
CA GLU A 33 -6.12 33.24 -118.65
C GLU A 33 -4.77 33.75 -118.14
N HIS A 34 -4.05 32.97 -117.32
CA HIS A 34 -2.72 33.30 -116.80
C HIS A 34 -1.72 33.58 -117.94
N PHE A 35 -1.63 32.69 -118.92
CA PHE A 35 -0.75 32.91 -120.09
C PHE A 35 -1.27 34.00 -121.03
N ALA A 36 -2.60 34.13 -121.20
CA ALA A 36 -3.18 35.21 -121.99
C ALA A 36 -2.84 36.60 -121.41
N LEU A 37 -2.84 36.74 -120.08
CA LEU A 37 -2.46 37.97 -119.39
C LEU A 37 -0.94 38.19 -119.37
N LYS A 38 -0.14 37.13 -119.27
CA LYS A 38 1.32 37.22 -119.14
C LYS A 38 2.03 37.52 -120.47
N ASP A 39 1.66 36.82 -121.54
CA ASP A 39 2.37 36.91 -122.83
C ASP A 39 1.50 36.67 -124.08
N GLY A 40 0.21 36.38 -123.91
CA GLY A 40 -0.75 36.16 -125.00
C GLY A 40 -0.62 34.82 -125.71
N ARG A 41 0.23 33.90 -125.24
CA ARG A 41 0.41 32.57 -125.85
C ARG A 41 -0.78 31.66 -125.55
N ARG A 42 -1.03 30.70 -126.45
CA ARG A 42 -2.08 29.67 -126.29
C ARG A 42 -1.47 28.29 -126.46
N CYS A 43 -1.93 27.34 -125.65
CA CYS A 43 -1.58 25.93 -125.73
C CYS A 43 -2.82 25.07 -125.97
N SER A 44 -2.64 23.82 -126.41
CA SER A 44 -3.76 22.90 -126.57
C SER A 44 -4.29 22.43 -125.20
N ASN A 45 -5.60 22.17 -125.11
CA ASN A 45 -6.21 21.65 -123.88
C ASN A 45 -5.58 20.32 -123.45
N THR A 46 -5.19 19.46 -124.39
CA THR A 46 -4.50 18.20 -124.10
C THR A 46 -3.13 18.43 -123.47
N THR A 47 -2.38 19.43 -123.95
CA THR A 47 -1.09 19.80 -123.36
C THR A 47 -1.25 20.37 -121.96
N PHE A 48 -2.26 21.22 -121.74
CA PHE A 48 -2.59 21.71 -120.39
C PHE A 48 -3.01 20.57 -119.47
N MET A 49 -3.90 19.67 -119.89
CA MET A 49 -4.34 18.53 -119.08
C MET A 49 -3.18 17.64 -118.64
N ASN A 50 -2.29 17.27 -119.58
CA ASN A 50 -1.15 16.41 -119.27
C ASN A 50 -0.14 17.10 -118.32
N ALA A 51 0.05 18.41 -118.49
CA ALA A 51 0.92 19.20 -117.61
C ALA A 51 0.29 19.41 -116.22
N ILE A 52 -1.02 19.67 -116.13
CA ILE A 52 -1.75 19.78 -114.86
C ILE A 52 -1.68 18.45 -114.11
N ALA A 53 -1.98 17.32 -114.77
CA ALA A 53 -1.91 16.01 -114.14
C ALA A 53 -0.50 15.69 -113.60
N GLY A 54 0.55 15.98 -114.37
CA GLY A 54 1.92 15.81 -113.90
C GLY A 54 2.32 16.76 -112.77
N TRP A 55 1.77 17.98 -112.74
CA TRP A 55 1.94 18.89 -111.61
C TRP A 55 1.16 18.42 -110.37
N GLU A 56 -0.06 17.90 -110.54
CA GLU A 56 -0.87 17.36 -109.43
C GLU A 56 -0.17 16.19 -108.73
N ASP A 57 0.48 15.32 -109.49
CA ASP A 57 1.29 14.23 -108.93
C ASP A 57 2.50 14.76 -108.16
N ALA A 58 3.25 15.72 -108.75
CA ALA A 58 4.37 16.37 -108.06
C ALA A 58 3.94 17.16 -106.81
N TYR A 59 2.76 17.77 -106.84
CA TYR A 59 2.18 18.50 -105.71
C TYR A 59 1.79 17.54 -104.57
N LYS A 60 1.17 16.40 -104.87
CA LYS A 60 0.87 15.35 -103.89
C LYS A 60 2.14 14.80 -103.25
N GLU A 61 3.15 14.52 -104.05
CA GLU A 61 4.46 14.07 -103.58
C GLU A 61 5.11 15.12 -102.65
N HIS A 62 5.05 16.40 -103.03
CA HIS A 62 5.55 17.49 -102.19
C HIS A 62 4.80 17.60 -100.84
N GLN A 63 3.47 17.52 -100.85
CA GLN A 63 2.67 17.55 -99.61
C GLN A 63 2.96 16.34 -98.72
N GLN A 64 3.09 15.15 -99.31
CA GLN A 64 3.42 13.94 -98.57
C GLN A 64 4.82 14.02 -97.95
N HIS A 65 5.79 14.58 -98.67
CA HIS A 65 7.13 14.83 -98.13
C HIS A 65 7.11 15.81 -96.96
N GLN A 66 6.41 16.95 -97.06
CA GLN A 66 6.31 17.91 -95.95
C GLN A 66 5.69 17.29 -94.68
N LEU A 67 4.63 16.49 -94.85
CA LEU A 67 4.01 15.77 -93.73
C LEU A 67 4.94 14.73 -93.13
N GLN A 68 5.72 14.03 -93.97
CA GLN A 68 6.69 13.06 -93.53
C GLN A 68 7.86 13.72 -92.79
N GLU A 69 8.40 14.82 -93.29
CA GLU A 69 9.44 15.60 -92.60
C GLU A 69 8.96 16.11 -91.23
N LEU A 70 7.72 16.61 -91.15
CA LEU A 70 7.13 17.04 -89.89
C LEU A 70 6.97 15.85 -88.92
N SER A 71 6.52 14.70 -89.41
CA SER A 71 6.43 13.46 -88.63
C SER A 71 7.81 13.00 -88.15
N ASP A 72 8.82 13.05 -89.00
CA ASP A 72 10.18 12.61 -88.70
C ASP A 72 10.86 13.50 -87.65
N ILE A 73 10.49 14.78 -87.57
CA ILE A 73 10.96 15.70 -86.53
C ILE A 73 10.17 15.51 -85.22
N LEU A 74 8.84 15.46 -85.28
CA LEU A 74 7.99 15.47 -84.08
C LEU A 74 7.93 14.11 -83.38
N LEU A 75 7.91 13.01 -84.13
CA LEU A 75 7.74 11.66 -83.56
C LEU A 75 8.88 11.28 -82.60
N PRO A 76 10.17 11.52 -82.91
CA PRO A 76 11.25 11.27 -81.97
C PRO A 76 11.17 12.13 -80.70
N ILE A 77 10.75 13.40 -80.83
CA ILE A 77 10.58 14.30 -79.69
C ILE A 77 9.47 13.79 -78.77
N PHE A 78 8.32 13.41 -79.34
CA PHE A 78 7.20 12.87 -78.57
C PHE A 78 7.56 11.54 -77.89
N LYS A 79 8.27 10.65 -78.60
CA LYS A 79 8.77 9.39 -78.02
C LYS A 79 9.74 9.63 -76.87
N ARG A 80 10.66 10.58 -77.02
CA ARG A 80 11.60 10.96 -75.96
C ARG A 80 10.85 11.53 -74.76
N PHE A 81 9.95 12.49 -74.98
CA PHE A 81 9.13 13.08 -73.92
C PHE A 81 8.30 12.03 -73.18
N SER A 82 7.62 11.14 -73.91
CA SER A 82 6.82 10.05 -73.33
C SER A 82 7.68 9.12 -72.48
N ARG A 83 8.88 8.74 -72.97
CA ARG A 83 9.82 7.92 -72.21
C ARG A 83 10.30 8.64 -70.95
N ASP A 84 10.68 9.90 -71.06
CA ASP A 84 11.22 10.68 -69.93
C ASP A 84 10.14 10.88 -68.85
N VAL A 85 8.89 11.17 -69.24
CA VAL A 85 7.74 11.26 -68.33
C VAL A 85 7.46 9.92 -67.66
N THR A 86 7.43 8.84 -68.44
CA THR A 86 7.18 7.49 -67.90
C THR A 86 8.26 7.08 -66.91
N GLN A 87 9.53 7.36 -67.21
CA GLN A 87 10.65 7.08 -66.33
C GLN A 87 10.57 7.90 -65.04
N ASN A 88 10.33 9.21 -65.14
CA ASN A 88 10.24 10.07 -63.96
C ASN A 88 9.05 9.72 -63.07
N LEU A 89 7.88 9.41 -63.66
CA LEU A 89 6.72 8.97 -62.90
C LEU A 89 6.93 7.58 -62.28
N GLY A 90 7.61 6.68 -62.98
CA GLY A 90 7.99 5.37 -62.44
C GLY A 90 8.92 5.50 -61.24
N GLN A 91 9.99 6.29 -61.36
CA GLN A 91 10.91 6.57 -60.26
C GLN A 91 10.20 7.19 -59.06
N LEU A 92 9.36 8.21 -59.29
CA LEU A 92 8.61 8.86 -58.22
C LEU A 92 7.64 7.89 -57.53
N LEU A 93 7.00 7.00 -58.30
CA LEU A 93 6.11 5.98 -57.75
C LEU A 93 6.88 4.98 -56.88
N ASP A 94 8.03 4.50 -57.35
CA ASP A 94 8.88 3.59 -56.59
C ASP A 94 9.39 4.24 -55.29
N GLU A 95 9.89 5.48 -55.38
CA GLU A 95 10.30 6.27 -54.21
C GLU A 95 9.15 6.41 -53.20
N LYS A 96 7.95 6.78 -53.65
CA LYS A 96 6.81 6.94 -52.75
C LYS A 96 6.30 5.62 -52.19
N SER A 97 6.38 4.53 -52.94
CA SER A 97 6.05 3.19 -52.44
C SER A 97 7.00 2.81 -51.31
N THR A 98 8.31 2.97 -51.52
CA THR A 98 9.32 2.64 -50.51
C THR A 98 9.24 3.53 -49.27
N ASP A 99 8.99 4.84 -49.44
CA ASP A 99 8.76 5.78 -48.34
C ASP A 99 7.58 5.32 -47.46
N LEU A 100 6.47 4.91 -48.10
CA LEU A 100 5.24 4.51 -47.42
C LEU A 100 5.44 3.20 -46.66
N GLU A 101 6.10 2.21 -47.28
CA GLU A 101 6.46 0.94 -46.64
C GLU A 101 7.35 1.16 -45.42
N GLN A 102 8.40 1.98 -45.54
CA GLN A 102 9.28 2.29 -44.41
C GLN A 102 8.54 3.00 -43.28
N HIS A 103 7.66 3.95 -43.62
CA HIS A 103 6.86 4.64 -42.62
C HIS A 103 5.92 3.67 -41.88
N GLN A 104 5.32 2.72 -42.60
CA GLN A 104 4.46 1.69 -42.01
C GLN A 104 5.23 0.76 -41.08
N ILE A 105 6.42 0.30 -41.48
CA ILE A 105 7.32 -0.52 -40.65
C ILE A 105 7.67 0.23 -39.36
N ARG A 106 8.14 1.48 -39.45
CA ARG A 106 8.50 2.27 -38.25
C ARG A 106 7.31 2.49 -37.32
N LYS A 107 6.11 2.70 -37.88
CA LYS A 107 4.88 2.84 -37.07
C LYS A 107 4.55 1.53 -36.36
N GLN A 108 4.70 0.40 -37.03
CA GLN A 108 4.49 -0.92 -36.45
C GLN A 108 5.50 -1.20 -35.33
N GLU A 109 6.80 -0.99 -35.59
CA GLU A 109 7.87 -1.15 -34.60
C GLU A 109 7.66 -0.26 -33.36
N ALA A 110 7.26 1.00 -33.55
CA ALA A 110 6.95 1.90 -32.44
C ALA A 110 5.75 1.43 -31.61
N THR A 111 4.72 0.87 -32.28
CA THR A 111 3.51 0.36 -31.63
C THR A 111 3.81 -0.94 -30.87
N GLU A 112 4.52 -1.87 -31.50
CA GLU A 112 4.94 -3.14 -30.89
C GLU A 112 5.91 -2.91 -29.74
N GLY A 113 6.91 -2.04 -29.91
CA GLY A 113 7.85 -1.66 -28.85
C GLY A 113 7.15 -0.98 -27.67
N GLY A 114 6.22 -0.06 -27.94
CA GLY A 114 5.39 0.57 -26.92
C GLY A 114 4.50 -0.43 -26.17
N PHE A 115 3.87 -1.36 -26.89
CA PHE A 115 3.05 -2.42 -26.31
C PHE A 115 3.88 -3.37 -25.42
N LEU A 116 5.08 -3.78 -25.87
CA LEU A 116 5.99 -4.63 -25.11
C LEU A 116 6.49 -3.95 -23.83
N SER A 117 6.82 -2.66 -23.90
CA SER A 117 7.24 -1.90 -22.72
C SER A 117 6.11 -1.73 -21.70
N LEU A 118 4.89 -1.46 -22.17
CA LEU A 118 3.73 -1.34 -21.28
C LEU A 118 3.36 -2.69 -20.66
N SER A 119 3.45 -3.78 -21.42
CA SER A 119 3.17 -5.11 -20.91
C SER A 119 4.21 -5.57 -19.88
N SER A 120 5.50 -5.27 -20.08
CA SER A 120 6.53 -5.56 -19.07
C SER A 120 6.30 -4.76 -17.79
N ALA A 121 6.02 -3.46 -17.92
CA ALA A 121 5.72 -2.61 -16.77
C ALA A 121 4.48 -3.08 -16.00
N LEU A 122 3.45 -3.58 -16.70
CA LEU A 122 2.26 -4.15 -16.07
C LEU A 122 2.59 -5.44 -15.28
N ILE A 123 3.44 -6.31 -15.84
CA ILE A 123 3.90 -7.53 -15.15
C ILE A 123 4.67 -7.17 -13.89
N GLU A 124 5.65 -6.26 -13.97
CA GLU A 124 6.42 -5.79 -12.81
C GLU A 124 5.52 -5.15 -11.74
N LEU A 125 4.53 -4.36 -12.15
CA LEU A 125 3.56 -3.76 -11.24
C LEU A 125 2.70 -4.83 -10.55
N GLN A 126 2.32 -5.89 -11.28
CA GLN A 126 1.53 -6.97 -10.71
C GLN A 126 2.34 -7.82 -9.74
N GLU A 127 3.60 -8.14 -10.07
CA GLU A 127 4.51 -8.86 -9.17
C GLU A 127 4.76 -8.09 -7.86
N THR A 128 4.98 -6.77 -7.95
CA THR A 128 5.17 -5.91 -6.77
C THR A 128 3.88 -5.82 -5.94
N HIS A 129 2.71 -5.76 -6.58
CA HIS A 129 1.42 -5.77 -5.88
C HIS A 129 1.17 -7.09 -5.14
N ASP A 130 1.47 -8.22 -5.77
CA ASP A 130 1.31 -9.54 -5.16
C ASP A 130 2.26 -9.72 -3.97
N ALA A 131 3.52 -9.28 -4.10
CA ALA A 131 4.49 -9.28 -3.00
C ALA A 131 4.02 -8.42 -1.82
N LEU A 132 3.53 -7.20 -2.09
CA LEU A 132 3.00 -6.30 -1.06
C LEU A 132 1.77 -6.92 -0.36
N THR A 133 0.90 -7.58 -1.11
CA THR A 133 -0.29 -8.24 -0.58
C THR A 133 0.07 -9.40 0.35
N ILE A 134 1.11 -10.17 0.00
CA ILE A 134 1.63 -11.25 0.85
C ILE A 134 2.20 -10.67 2.15
N GLU A 135 3.03 -9.63 2.08
CA GLU A 135 3.58 -8.97 3.27
C GLU A 135 2.50 -8.36 4.15
N HIS A 136 1.49 -7.71 3.56
CA HIS A 136 0.34 -7.18 4.29
C HIS A 136 -0.39 -8.29 5.06
N LYS A 137 -0.65 -9.44 4.43
CA LYS A 137 -1.27 -10.59 5.10
C LYS A 137 -0.43 -11.10 6.28
N LYS A 138 0.90 -11.19 6.13
CA LYS A 138 1.81 -11.58 7.22
C LYS A 138 1.76 -10.59 8.40
N ILE A 139 1.77 -9.29 8.09
CA ILE A 139 1.71 -8.24 9.12
C ILE A 139 0.36 -8.27 9.84
N CYS A 140 -0.75 -8.46 9.13
CA CYS A 140 -2.07 -8.63 9.74
C CYS A 140 -2.11 -9.83 10.69
N SER A 141 -1.64 -11.01 10.25
CA SER A 141 -1.61 -12.19 11.12
C SER A 141 -0.71 -11.98 12.34
N HIS A 142 0.43 -11.32 12.17
CA HIS A 142 1.32 -11.01 13.28
C HIS A 142 0.68 -10.03 14.29
N THR A 143 -0.06 -9.05 13.78
CA THR A 143 -0.78 -8.07 14.61
C THR A 143 -1.90 -8.75 15.42
N GLU A 144 -2.64 -9.66 14.81
CA GLU A 144 -3.67 -10.46 15.50
C GLU A 144 -3.05 -11.32 16.61
N ASP A 145 -1.90 -11.93 16.36
CA ASP A 145 -1.18 -12.73 17.37
C ASP A 145 -0.67 -11.87 18.53
N ILE A 146 -0.16 -10.66 18.25
CA ILE A 146 0.24 -9.70 19.29
C ILE A 146 -0.98 -9.27 20.11
N GLN A 147 -2.12 -8.97 19.47
CA GLN A 147 -3.34 -8.60 20.17
C GLN A 147 -3.82 -9.71 21.11
N LYS A 148 -3.78 -10.98 20.67
CA LYS A 148 -4.11 -12.13 21.52
C LYS A 148 -3.17 -12.24 22.72
N LYS A 149 -1.86 -12.07 22.51
CA LYS A 149 -0.86 -12.09 23.60
C LYS A 149 -1.06 -10.94 24.59
N LEU A 150 -1.38 -9.75 24.09
CA LEU A 150 -1.67 -8.59 24.92
C LEU A 150 -2.90 -8.83 25.79
N ALA A 151 -4.01 -9.28 25.20
CA ALA A 151 -5.25 -9.59 25.93
C ALA A 151 -5.02 -10.66 27.01
N PHE A 152 -4.24 -11.70 26.71
CA PHE A 152 -3.88 -12.72 27.70
C PHE A 152 -3.03 -12.15 28.84
N SER A 153 -2.05 -11.30 28.52
CA SER A 153 -1.22 -10.64 29.52
C SER A 153 -2.05 -9.72 30.42
N ASP A 154 -2.95 -8.93 29.84
CA ASP A 154 -3.86 -8.03 30.58
C ASP A 154 -4.76 -8.81 31.52
N GLN A 155 -5.33 -9.93 31.07
CA GLN A 155 -6.12 -10.82 31.93
C GLN A 155 -5.28 -11.34 33.11
N ARG A 156 -4.05 -11.80 32.85
CA ARG A 156 -3.14 -12.29 33.91
C ARG A 156 -2.80 -11.19 34.91
N TYR A 157 -2.60 -9.96 34.45
CA TYR A 157 -2.37 -8.81 35.34
C TYR A 157 -3.58 -8.53 36.23
N GLN A 158 -4.80 -8.56 35.67
CA GLN A 158 -6.03 -8.39 36.45
C GLN A 158 -6.20 -9.49 37.50
N ASP A 159 -5.93 -10.75 37.14
CA ASP A 159 -6.00 -11.87 38.08
C ASP A 159 -5.00 -11.69 39.24
N VAL A 160 -3.75 -11.31 38.94
CA VAL A 160 -2.72 -11.04 39.97
C VAL A 160 -3.09 -9.85 40.86
N LEU A 161 -3.67 -8.79 40.29
CA LEU A 161 -4.15 -7.64 41.06
C LEU A 161 -5.27 -8.06 42.01
N SER A 162 -6.24 -8.85 41.53
CA SER A 162 -7.34 -9.36 42.35
C SER A 162 -6.83 -10.24 43.50
N HIS A 163 -5.85 -11.12 43.22
CA HIS A 163 -5.25 -11.98 44.22
C HIS A 163 -4.47 -11.18 45.28
N ASN A 164 -3.70 -10.17 44.86
CA ASN A 164 -3.03 -9.25 45.79
C ASN A 164 -4.03 -8.52 46.67
N HIS A 165 -5.18 -8.11 46.13
CA HIS A 165 -6.21 -7.44 46.93
C HIS A 165 -6.78 -8.36 48.01
N VAL A 166 -7.05 -9.62 47.67
CA VAL A 166 -7.49 -10.65 48.63
C VAL A 166 -6.43 -10.89 49.71
N LEU A 167 -5.17 -11.10 49.32
CA LEU A 167 -4.07 -11.30 50.27
C LEU A 167 -3.89 -10.10 51.21
N ASN A 168 -4.00 -8.88 50.69
CA ASN A 168 -3.89 -7.67 51.51
C ASN A 168 -5.05 -7.56 52.51
N SER A 169 -6.27 -7.94 52.10
CA SER A 169 -7.42 -8.02 53.01
C SER A 169 -7.21 -9.06 54.12
N GLN A 170 -6.72 -10.25 53.77
CA GLN A 170 -6.40 -11.31 54.74
C GLN A 170 -5.31 -10.86 55.72
N LEU A 171 -4.25 -10.23 55.21
CA LEU A 171 -3.16 -9.71 56.04
C LEU A 171 -3.65 -8.64 57.02
N LYS A 172 -4.55 -7.75 56.58
CA LYS A 172 -5.17 -6.75 57.45
C LYS A 172 -6.06 -7.39 58.53
N GLN A 173 -6.80 -8.45 58.18
CA GLN A 173 -7.60 -9.20 59.15
C GLN A 173 -6.74 -9.90 60.21
N GLU A 174 -5.67 -10.58 59.79
CA GLU A 174 -4.71 -11.21 60.70
C GLU A 174 -4.01 -10.20 61.59
N GLN A 175 -3.65 -9.03 61.05
CA GLN A 175 -3.08 -7.94 61.83
C GLN A 175 -4.04 -7.44 62.91
N ASN A 176 -5.32 -7.24 62.58
CA ASN A 176 -6.36 -6.87 63.55
C ASN A 176 -6.54 -7.94 64.63
N SER A 177 -6.64 -9.22 64.23
CA SER A 177 -6.75 -10.36 65.15
C SER A 177 -5.54 -10.42 66.11
N ASN A 178 -4.33 -10.21 65.59
CA ASN A 178 -3.12 -10.17 66.41
C ASN A 178 -3.15 -9.01 67.42
N THR A 179 -3.58 -7.82 67.00
CA THR A 179 -3.70 -6.67 67.91
C THR A 179 -4.73 -6.93 69.01
N GLU A 180 -5.86 -7.56 68.68
CA GLU A 180 -6.89 -7.94 69.65
C GLU A 180 -6.36 -8.98 70.65
N LEU A 181 -5.66 -10.01 70.17
CA LEU A 181 -5.01 -11.01 71.02
C LEU A 181 -3.96 -10.39 71.94
N ARG A 182 -3.16 -9.43 71.46
CA ARG A 182 -2.19 -8.70 72.28
C ARG A 182 -2.87 -7.89 73.38
N ILE A 183 -3.96 -7.19 73.06
CA ILE A 183 -4.74 -6.44 74.04
C ILE A 183 -5.32 -7.40 75.09
N ASN A 184 -5.94 -8.51 74.65
CA ASN A 184 -6.50 -9.52 75.55
C ASN A 184 -5.43 -10.14 76.46
N LEU A 185 -4.24 -10.43 75.93
CA LEU A 185 -3.11 -10.93 76.71
C LEU A 185 -2.69 -9.92 77.78
N SER A 186 -2.51 -8.64 77.41
CA SER A 186 -2.15 -7.58 78.35
C SER A 186 -3.19 -7.41 79.47
N GLN A 187 -4.48 -7.54 79.14
CA GLN A 187 -5.56 -7.49 80.12
C GLN A 187 -5.48 -8.66 81.10
N LYS A 188 -5.21 -9.88 80.61
CA LYS A 188 -5.03 -11.07 81.45
C LYS A 188 -3.80 -10.97 82.35
N GLU A 189 -2.71 -10.42 81.86
CA GLU A 189 -1.50 -10.16 82.67
C GLU A 189 -1.79 -9.17 83.82
N VAL A 190 -2.54 -8.10 83.54
CA VAL A 190 -2.98 -7.15 84.57
C VAL A 190 -3.89 -7.81 85.61
N ASP A 191 -4.84 -8.63 85.17
CA ASP A 191 -5.76 -9.32 86.07
C ASP A 191 -5.03 -10.37 86.94
N LEU A 192 -4.04 -11.09 86.38
CA LEU A 192 -3.15 -11.96 87.15
C LEU A 192 -2.35 -11.16 88.19
N ALA A 193 -1.76 -10.03 87.81
CA ALA A 193 -1.03 -9.17 88.75
C ALA A 193 -1.92 -8.67 89.90
N LYS A 194 -3.20 -8.37 89.63
CA LYS A 194 -4.18 -8.05 90.68
C LYS A 194 -4.45 -9.23 91.61
N GLN A 195 -4.62 -10.44 91.06
CA GLN A 195 -4.82 -11.65 91.85
C GLN A 195 -3.59 -11.98 92.71
N ASP A 196 -2.38 -11.83 92.18
CA ASP A 196 -1.14 -12.00 92.94
C ASP A 196 -1.03 -10.99 94.08
N ASN A 197 -1.39 -9.73 93.84
CA ASN A 197 -1.48 -8.72 94.89
C ASN A 197 -2.52 -9.09 95.98
N GLN A 198 -3.69 -9.62 95.60
CA GLN A 198 -4.67 -10.10 96.57
C GLN A 198 -4.15 -11.31 97.37
N LEU A 199 -3.50 -12.27 96.71
CA LEU A 199 -2.90 -13.43 97.37
C LEU A 199 -1.79 -13.02 98.34
N THR A 200 -0.97 -12.04 98.00
CA THR A 200 0.05 -11.52 98.92
C THR A 200 -0.57 -10.81 100.12
N LEU A 201 -1.64 -10.03 99.93
CA LEU A 201 -2.41 -9.42 101.03
C LEU A 201 -3.03 -10.49 101.94
N PHE A 202 -3.73 -11.48 101.38
CA PHE A 202 -4.30 -12.58 102.17
C PHE A 202 -3.22 -13.40 102.88
N LYS A 203 -2.05 -13.61 102.27
CA LYS A 203 -0.91 -14.25 102.96
C LYS A 203 -0.43 -13.41 104.14
N GLN A 204 -0.31 -12.09 104.00
CA GLN A 204 0.07 -11.20 105.10
C GLN A 204 -0.99 -11.15 106.21
N GLU A 205 -2.27 -11.17 105.86
CA GLU A 205 -3.35 -11.21 106.84
C GLU A 205 -3.38 -12.55 107.57
N ASN A 206 -3.20 -13.67 106.86
CA ASN A 206 -3.12 -14.99 107.45
C ASN A 206 -1.89 -15.11 108.38
N THR A 207 -0.73 -14.56 108.02
CA THR A 207 0.44 -14.53 108.94
C THR A 207 0.17 -13.69 110.18
N LYS A 208 -0.56 -12.57 110.08
CA LYS A 208 -1.00 -11.77 111.24
C LYS A 208 -1.98 -12.55 112.12
N LEU A 209 -3.00 -13.18 111.54
CA LEU A 209 -3.98 -13.99 112.27
C LEU A 209 -3.35 -15.20 112.95
N VAL A 210 -2.40 -15.88 112.29
CA VAL A 210 -1.61 -16.96 112.90
C VAL A 210 -0.78 -16.44 114.08
N ALA A 211 -0.17 -15.26 113.95
CA ALA A 211 0.55 -14.63 115.06
C ALA A 211 -0.39 -14.25 116.22
N GLU A 212 -1.58 -13.72 115.94
CA GLU A 212 -2.61 -13.42 116.94
C GLU A 212 -3.14 -14.68 117.62
N LEU A 213 -3.42 -15.75 116.87
CA LEU A 213 -3.82 -17.05 117.42
C LEU A 213 -2.73 -17.63 118.32
N LYS A 214 -1.46 -17.57 117.89
CA LYS A 214 -0.33 -18.00 118.72
C LYS A 214 -0.22 -17.15 119.99
N ASN A 215 -0.43 -15.85 119.90
CA ASN A 215 -0.42 -14.95 121.06
C ASN A 215 -1.60 -15.21 122.00
N ASN A 216 -2.79 -15.49 121.46
CA ASN A 216 -3.97 -15.88 122.22
C ASN A 216 -3.81 -17.27 122.85
N GLN A 217 -3.18 -18.24 122.18
CA GLN A 217 -2.80 -19.52 122.77
C GLN A 217 -1.81 -19.32 123.91
N ILE A 218 -0.80 -18.46 123.76
CA ILE A 218 0.14 -18.13 124.84
C ILE A 218 -0.61 -17.47 126.03
N LYS A 219 -1.54 -16.56 125.75
CA LYS A 219 -2.40 -15.95 126.79
C LYS A 219 -3.32 -16.98 127.45
N HIS A 220 -3.88 -17.92 126.69
CA HIS A 220 -4.71 -19.00 127.20
C HIS A 220 -3.92 -19.96 128.08
N VAL A 221 -2.74 -20.40 127.64
CA VAL A 221 -1.83 -21.25 128.42
C VAL A 221 -1.37 -20.53 129.68
N LYS A 222 -1.10 -19.22 129.63
CA LYS A 222 -0.82 -18.42 130.83
C LYS A 222 -2.03 -18.34 131.76
N GLY A 223 -3.23 -18.08 131.23
CA GLY A 223 -4.46 -18.03 132.02
C GLY A 223 -4.87 -19.39 132.60
N GLU A 224 -4.62 -20.49 131.89
CA GLU A 224 -4.77 -21.85 132.39
C GLU A 224 -3.71 -22.19 133.44
N ALA A 225 -2.45 -21.78 133.25
CA ALA A 225 -1.41 -21.94 134.26
C ALA A 225 -1.74 -21.16 135.54
N GLU A 226 -2.30 -19.94 135.41
CA GLU A 226 -2.78 -19.14 136.54
C GLU A 226 -3.98 -19.81 137.24
N LYS A 227 -4.95 -20.33 136.47
CA LYS A 227 -6.08 -21.11 137.03
C LYS A 227 -5.63 -22.41 137.68
N TRP A 228 -4.69 -23.13 137.09
CA TRP A 228 -4.09 -24.33 137.67
C TRP A 228 -3.37 -23.99 138.97
N LEU A 229 -2.62 -22.88 139.02
CA LEU A 229 -1.95 -22.42 140.24
C LEU A 229 -2.94 -22.00 141.33
N GLU A 230 -4.09 -21.44 140.95
CA GLU A 230 -5.20 -21.16 141.88
C GLU A 230 -5.89 -22.45 142.38
N ILE A 231 -6.08 -23.44 141.51
CA ILE A 231 -6.60 -24.77 141.87
C ILE A 231 -5.62 -25.49 142.79
N THR A 232 -4.31 -25.45 142.52
CA THR A 232 -3.28 -26.03 143.38
C THR A 232 -3.27 -25.37 144.75
N LYS A 233 -3.38 -24.04 144.83
CA LYS A 233 -3.55 -23.34 146.13
C LYS A 233 -4.81 -23.77 146.86
N LYS A 234 -5.93 -23.95 146.15
CA LYS A 234 -7.20 -24.45 146.75
C LYS A 234 -7.07 -25.90 147.22
N LEU A 235 -6.35 -26.74 146.48
CA LEU A 235 -6.02 -28.11 146.86
C LEU A 235 -5.09 -28.15 148.07
N ASP A 236 -4.06 -27.29 148.14
CA ASP A 236 -3.17 -27.17 149.30
C ASP A 236 -3.94 -26.73 150.54
N THR A 237 -4.90 -25.81 150.42
CA THR A 237 -5.78 -25.45 151.54
C THR A 237 -6.72 -26.59 151.96
N LEU A 238 -7.16 -27.44 151.03
CA LEU A 238 -7.95 -28.64 151.33
C LEU A 238 -7.10 -29.75 151.99
N THR A 239 -5.88 -29.98 151.50
CA THR A 239 -4.93 -30.93 152.09
C THR A 239 -4.52 -30.49 153.49
N SER A 240 -4.26 -29.20 153.69
CA SER A 240 -4.03 -28.61 155.02
C SER A 240 -5.24 -28.77 155.94
N SER A 241 -6.46 -28.64 155.41
CA SER A 241 -7.70 -28.85 156.16
C SER A 241 -7.92 -30.33 156.55
N ILE A 242 -7.48 -31.29 155.74
CA ILE A 242 -7.57 -32.73 156.01
C ILE A 242 -6.51 -33.16 157.05
N GLU A 243 -5.30 -32.59 157.01
CA GLU A 243 -4.27 -32.84 158.03
C GLU A 243 -4.66 -32.30 159.42
N THR A 244 -5.44 -31.22 159.50
CA THR A 244 -5.99 -30.71 160.78
C THR A 244 -7.13 -31.53 161.39
N ILE A 245 -7.81 -32.39 160.62
CA ILE A 245 -8.94 -33.19 161.14
C ILE A 245 -8.47 -34.53 161.73
N ASN A 246 -7.36 -35.11 161.26
CA ASN A 246 -6.87 -36.41 161.73
C ASN A 246 -5.97 -36.39 162.99
N HIS A 247 -5.71 -35.21 163.59
CA HIS A 247 -4.85 -35.08 164.78
C HIS A 247 -5.54 -34.57 166.06
N LYS A 248 -6.87 -34.59 166.11
CA LYS A 248 -7.65 -34.21 167.32
C LYS A 248 -8.65 -35.28 167.79
N ASP A 249 -8.23 -36.54 167.88
CA ASP A 249 -8.93 -37.47 168.78
C ASP A 249 -8.09 -38.66 169.32
N ARG A 250 -6.99 -38.32 170.00
CA ARG A 250 -6.34 -39.23 170.98
C ARG A 250 -6.00 -38.48 172.28
N GLY A 251 -7.01 -38.32 173.14
CA GLY A 251 -6.98 -38.62 174.58
C GLY A 251 -6.34 -37.64 175.56
N SER A 252 -7.17 -37.08 176.47
CA SER A 252 -6.79 -36.63 177.81
C SER A 252 -7.74 -37.24 178.86
N LYS A 253 -7.19 -37.84 179.91
CA LYS A 253 -7.89 -38.39 181.09
C LYS A 253 -8.06 -37.31 182.16
N LYS A 254 -9.31 -36.95 182.48
CA LYS A 254 -9.89 -36.76 183.83
C LYS A 254 -11.37 -36.44 183.68
#